data_AF-A0A820MXL8-F1
#
_entry.id   AF-A0A820MXL8-F1
#
_cell.length_a   1.000
_cell.length_b   1.000
_cell.length_c   1.000
_cell.angle_alpha   90.00
_cell.angle_beta   90.00
_cell.angle_gamma   90.00
#
_symmetry.space_group_name_H-M   'P 1'
#
loop_
_entity.id
_entity.type
_entity.pdbx_description
1 polymer ?
#
loop_
_entity_poly.entity_id
_entity_poly.type
_entity_poly.pdbx_seq_one_letter_code
_entity_poly.pdbx_strand_id
1 'polypeptide(L)'
;MNQAGFVELIRWNGVIKYSLINWKGNNWANGCDFKGNDLSHVRVSAEQCGGKCASTHGCTHFSWSKWNGGTCWMKKGHVSKSNAFSTKDWSMVCGVKESSKGEWVRVWEDNFDWNGGIDTNKWEFDVGVGENGWGNNEKQYYTNNRVENARCELFPGSNNGRLIVEARRENMENCQFTSARLKSKAKWTYGRLQIRAKLPTGRGLWPALWMLPEKRTYGNAYWPDNGEIDLMEQVGYDPFRIHSTVHTQANNHMKNNHPSNSIIVNDAVSNFKIYTLDWNADKIEMFVGDNNNPLANRIFIWNKQGDWTKWPFDKPFFIIINIAVGGNWGGAQGIDDNIFPRRMEIDWVHYYQRR
;
A
#
# COMPACT_ATOMS: atom_id res chain seq x y z
N MET A 1 -23.83 7.83 -0.18
CA MET A 1 -23.89 9.13 -0.88
C MET A 1 -22.79 9.13 -1.93
N ASN A 2 -23.16 9.11 -3.21
CA ASN A 2 -22.25 8.91 -4.34
C ASN A 2 -21.34 10.13 -4.54
N GLN A 3 -20.03 9.91 -4.70
CA GLN A 3 -19.04 10.94 -5.04
C GLN A 3 -19.13 11.26 -6.54
N ALA A 4 -19.32 12.54 -6.86
CA ALA A 4 -19.22 13.08 -8.21
C ALA A 4 -17.78 13.55 -8.49
N GLY A 5 -17.18 13.06 -9.58
CA GLY A 5 -15.99 13.68 -10.18
C GLY A 5 -16.43 14.85 -11.06
N PHE A 6 -15.67 15.95 -11.01
CA PHE A 6 -15.93 17.18 -11.77
C PHE A 6 -14.94 17.30 -12.94
N VAL A 7 -15.41 17.61 -14.17
CA VAL A 7 -14.74 18.54 -15.11
C VAL A 7 -15.74 19.18 -16.11
N GLU A 8 -15.50 20.48 -16.37
CA GLU A 8 -15.89 21.42 -17.44
C GLU A 8 -17.30 22.01 -17.61
N LEU A 9 -17.30 23.35 -17.76
CA LEU A 9 -18.41 24.31 -17.67
C LEU A 9 -19.05 24.58 -19.04
N ILE A 10 -20.38 24.45 -19.13
CA ILE A 10 -21.16 25.06 -20.22
C ILE A 10 -22.26 25.94 -19.60
N ARG A 11 -22.23 27.25 -19.90
CA ARG A 11 -23.22 28.22 -19.46
C ARG A 11 -24.50 28.13 -20.31
N TRP A 12 -25.64 27.91 -19.68
CA TRP A 12 -26.95 28.20 -20.27
C TRP A 12 -27.94 28.65 -19.17
N ASN A 13 -28.47 29.86 -19.31
CA ASN A 13 -29.60 30.42 -18.53
C ASN A 13 -29.48 30.37 -16.98
N GLY A 14 -28.30 30.63 -16.41
CA GLY A 14 -28.17 30.99 -14.99
C GLY A 14 -28.50 29.90 -13.96
N VAL A 15 -28.77 28.66 -14.37
CA VAL A 15 -29.02 27.52 -13.47
C VAL A 15 -27.94 26.46 -13.69
N ILE A 16 -27.14 26.17 -12.66
CA ILE A 16 -26.15 25.10 -12.68
C ILE A 16 -26.89 23.75 -12.70
N LYS A 17 -26.89 23.07 -13.85
CA LYS A 17 -27.28 21.66 -13.94
C LYS A 17 -26.03 20.80 -14.10
N TYR A 18 -25.67 20.08 -13.05
CA TYR A 18 -24.68 19.00 -13.12
C TYR A 18 -25.24 17.87 -13.99
N SER A 19 -24.62 17.56 -15.14
CA SER A 19 -24.95 16.31 -15.83
C SER A 19 -24.19 15.17 -15.14
N LEU A 20 -24.75 14.69 -14.04
CA LEU A 20 -24.24 13.50 -13.36
C LEU A 20 -24.44 12.29 -14.27
N ILE A 21 -23.35 11.63 -14.67
CA ILE A 21 -23.45 10.32 -15.32
C ILE A 21 -23.99 9.35 -14.28
N ASN A 22 -25.22 8.88 -14.50
CA ASN A 22 -25.87 7.96 -13.60
C ASN A 22 -25.45 6.52 -13.92
N TRP A 23 -24.41 6.06 -13.22
CA TRP A 23 -23.89 4.70 -13.35
C TRP A 23 -24.94 3.67 -12.90
N LYS A 24 -25.22 2.71 -13.80
CA LYS A 24 -26.14 1.59 -13.63
C LYS A 24 -25.35 0.30 -13.36
N GLY A 25 -25.86 -0.52 -12.44
CA GLY A 25 -25.16 -1.72 -11.98
C GLY A 25 -23.74 -1.40 -11.51
N ASN A 26 -22.79 -2.32 -11.71
CA ASN A 26 -21.45 -2.11 -11.19
C ASN A 26 -20.57 -1.19 -12.06
N ASN A 27 -20.75 -1.05 -13.39
CA ASN A 27 -19.73 -0.37 -14.23
C ASN A 27 -20.15 0.20 -15.61
N TRP A 28 -21.43 0.53 -15.88
CA TRP A 28 -21.84 1.18 -17.15
C TRP A 28 -22.88 2.29 -16.94
N ALA A 29 -23.11 3.16 -17.92
CA ALA A 29 -24.10 4.23 -17.86
C ALA A 29 -24.65 4.63 -19.24
N ASN A 30 -25.83 5.26 -19.27
CA ASN A 30 -26.39 5.86 -20.48
C ASN A 30 -25.84 7.28 -20.70
N GLY A 31 -25.90 7.70 -21.96
CA GLY A 31 -25.42 8.95 -22.54
C GLY A 31 -24.09 9.43 -21.99
N CYS A 32 -23.13 8.53 -21.96
CA CYS A 32 -21.75 8.84 -21.69
C CYS A 32 -20.85 8.27 -22.77
N ASP A 33 -19.63 8.77 -22.81
CA ASP A 33 -18.59 8.32 -23.73
C ASP A 33 -17.20 8.50 -23.10
N PHE A 34 -16.20 7.88 -23.71
CA PHE A 34 -14.77 8.01 -23.42
C PHE A 34 -14.05 8.48 -24.69
N LYS A 35 -13.16 9.46 -24.52
CA LYS A 35 -12.46 10.08 -25.65
C LYS A 35 -11.39 9.13 -26.21
N GLY A 36 -11.49 8.80 -27.51
CA GLY A 36 -10.47 8.07 -28.27
C GLY A 36 -10.22 6.63 -27.79
N ASN A 37 -8.97 6.17 -27.93
CA ASN A 37 -8.45 4.89 -27.45
C ASN A 37 -9.12 3.63 -27.99
N ASP A 38 -9.69 3.69 -29.19
CA ASP A 38 -10.31 2.55 -29.86
C ASP A 38 -9.29 1.43 -30.14
N LEU A 39 -9.57 0.26 -29.55
CA LEU A 39 -8.85 -0.98 -29.79
C LEU A 39 -9.45 -1.71 -31.00
N SER A 40 -10.78 -1.80 -31.03
CA SER A 40 -11.55 -2.46 -32.09
C SER A 40 -13.00 -1.98 -32.04
N HIS A 41 -13.80 -2.34 -33.06
CA HIS A 41 -15.24 -2.10 -33.04
C HIS A 41 -16.02 -3.30 -33.59
N VAL A 42 -17.27 -3.45 -33.15
CA VAL A 42 -18.17 -4.52 -33.60
C VAL A 42 -19.62 -4.06 -33.59
N ARG A 43 -20.40 -4.49 -34.58
CA ARG A 43 -21.83 -4.20 -34.64
C ARG A 43 -22.59 -5.14 -33.70
N VAL A 44 -23.16 -4.61 -32.63
CA VAL A 44 -23.92 -5.33 -31.59
C VAL A 44 -24.93 -4.40 -30.92
N SER A 45 -25.88 -4.94 -30.17
CA SER A 45 -26.78 -4.11 -29.34
C SER A 45 -26.02 -3.45 -28.19
N ALA A 46 -26.60 -2.40 -27.60
CA ALA A 46 -25.99 -1.67 -26.48
C ALA A 46 -25.72 -2.58 -25.28
N GLU A 47 -26.64 -3.49 -24.99
CA GLU A 47 -26.59 -4.45 -23.89
C GLU A 47 -25.44 -5.46 -24.06
N GLN A 48 -25.10 -5.79 -25.31
CA GLN A 48 -24.03 -6.74 -25.64
C GLN A 48 -22.63 -6.11 -25.61
N CYS A 49 -22.53 -4.77 -25.65
CA CYS A 49 -21.25 -4.07 -25.78
C CYS A 49 -20.31 -4.32 -24.60
N GLY A 50 -20.83 -4.34 -23.37
CA GLY A 50 -20.05 -4.67 -22.18
C GLY A 50 -19.44 -6.07 -22.24
N GLY A 51 -20.20 -7.07 -22.68
CA GLY A 51 -19.71 -8.44 -22.87
C GLY A 51 -18.67 -8.57 -23.99
N LYS A 52 -18.79 -7.76 -25.05
CA LYS A 52 -17.78 -7.68 -26.11
C LYS A 52 -16.46 -7.10 -25.59
N CYS A 53 -16.50 -6.02 -24.81
CA CYS A 53 -15.30 -5.52 -24.17
C CYS A 53 -14.72 -6.52 -23.16
N ALA A 54 -15.57 -7.19 -22.38
CA ALA A 54 -15.10 -8.19 -21.43
C ALA A 54 -14.31 -9.34 -22.10
N SER A 55 -14.79 -9.82 -23.25
CA SER A 55 -14.16 -10.90 -24.03
C SER A 55 -13.01 -10.45 -24.94
N THR A 56 -12.84 -9.14 -25.16
CA THR A 56 -11.77 -8.62 -26.00
C THR A 56 -10.48 -8.43 -25.19
N HIS A 57 -9.42 -9.13 -25.60
CA HIS A 57 -8.11 -9.00 -24.97
C HIS A 57 -7.61 -7.55 -25.03
N GLY A 58 -7.20 -6.99 -23.88
CA GLY A 58 -6.72 -5.62 -23.78
C GLY A 58 -7.80 -4.53 -23.74
N CYS A 59 -9.09 -4.87 -23.85
CA CYS A 59 -10.16 -3.89 -23.65
C CYS A 59 -10.29 -3.55 -22.15
N THR A 60 -10.26 -2.26 -21.82
CA THR A 60 -10.41 -1.75 -20.45
C THR A 60 -11.71 -0.99 -20.25
N HIS A 61 -12.31 -0.48 -21.32
CA HIS A 61 -13.55 0.27 -21.32
C HIS A 61 -14.19 0.26 -22.70
N PHE A 62 -15.43 0.73 -22.80
CA PHE A 62 -16.16 0.74 -24.06
C PHE A 62 -17.10 1.94 -24.16
N SER A 63 -17.45 2.23 -25.41
CA SER A 63 -18.54 3.14 -25.77
C SER A 63 -19.39 2.51 -26.85
N TRP A 64 -20.70 2.70 -26.79
CA TRP A 64 -21.66 2.24 -27.77
C TRP A 64 -22.43 3.42 -28.33
N SER A 65 -22.67 3.41 -29.64
CA SER A 65 -23.49 4.41 -30.32
C SER A 65 -24.34 3.78 -31.42
N LYS A 66 -25.35 4.52 -31.91
CA LYS A 66 -26.21 4.09 -33.03
C LYS A 66 -25.50 4.04 -34.39
N TRP A 67 -24.22 4.41 -34.45
CA TRP A 67 -23.45 4.39 -35.69
C TRP A 67 -23.53 3.01 -36.36
N ASN A 68 -23.77 3.00 -37.68
CA ASN A 68 -23.97 1.80 -38.50
C ASN A 68 -24.99 0.79 -37.94
N GLY A 69 -26.08 1.30 -37.35
CA GLY A 69 -27.14 0.46 -36.81
C GLY A 69 -26.76 -0.23 -35.49
N GLY A 70 -25.86 0.39 -34.71
CA GLY A 70 -25.44 -0.05 -33.38
C GLY A 70 -24.02 -0.59 -33.36
N THR A 71 -23.07 0.22 -32.92
CA THR A 71 -21.65 -0.15 -32.88
C THR A 71 -21.08 0.01 -31.49
N CYS A 72 -20.44 -1.06 -31.02
CA CYS A 72 -19.64 -1.08 -29.81
C CYS A 72 -18.18 -0.80 -30.17
N TRP A 73 -17.61 0.21 -29.53
CA TRP A 73 -16.21 0.61 -29.58
C TRP A 73 -15.52 0.08 -28.33
N MET A 74 -14.68 -0.94 -28.51
CA MET A 74 -13.84 -1.49 -27.44
C MET A 74 -12.58 -0.66 -27.36
N LYS A 75 -12.20 -0.24 -26.15
CA LYS A 75 -11.14 0.74 -25.94
C LYS A 75 -10.12 0.26 -24.92
N LYS A 76 -8.89 0.76 -25.00
CA LYS A 76 -7.77 0.36 -24.14
C LYS A 76 -7.18 1.55 -23.37
N GLY A 77 -6.48 1.28 -22.27
CA GLY A 77 -5.77 2.29 -21.47
C GLY A 77 -6.28 2.41 -20.05
N HIS A 78 -5.57 3.22 -19.24
CA HIS A 78 -5.86 3.41 -17.83
C HIS A 78 -6.98 4.45 -17.64
N VAL A 79 -8.23 3.99 -17.62
CA VAL A 79 -9.40 4.85 -17.37
C VAL A 79 -10.22 4.30 -16.21
N SER A 80 -10.93 5.21 -15.55
CA SER A 80 -11.94 4.92 -14.53
C SER A 80 -13.24 5.67 -14.86
N LYS A 81 -14.28 5.48 -14.03
CA LYS A 81 -15.56 6.19 -14.18
C LYS A 81 -15.42 7.72 -14.24
N SER A 82 -14.39 8.29 -13.61
CA SER A 82 -14.16 9.74 -13.60
C SER A 82 -13.66 10.29 -14.95
N ASN A 83 -13.21 9.42 -15.85
CA ASN A 83 -12.74 9.83 -17.18
C ASN A 83 -13.86 9.87 -18.22
N ALA A 84 -15.06 9.40 -17.89
CA ALA A 84 -16.21 9.48 -18.78
C ALA A 84 -16.78 10.90 -18.81
N PHE A 85 -17.25 11.34 -19.97
CA PHE A 85 -17.98 12.61 -20.12
C PHE A 85 -19.42 12.35 -20.57
N SER A 86 -20.31 13.28 -20.23
CA SER A 86 -21.72 13.19 -20.63
C SER A 86 -21.90 13.58 -22.09
N THR A 87 -22.85 12.93 -22.75
CA THR A 87 -23.23 13.23 -24.13
C THR A 87 -24.68 13.70 -24.17
N LYS A 88 -25.04 14.49 -25.19
CA LYS A 88 -26.44 14.89 -25.41
C LYS A 88 -27.30 13.73 -25.94
N ASP A 89 -26.68 12.68 -26.47
CA ASP A 89 -27.38 11.49 -26.96
C ASP A 89 -27.55 10.47 -25.83
N TRP A 90 -28.74 10.45 -25.25
CA TRP A 90 -29.07 9.56 -24.13
C TRP A 90 -29.15 8.07 -24.52
N SER A 91 -29.06 7.76 -25.82
CA SER A 91 -28.96 6.38 -26.33
C SER A 91 -27.54 5.85 -26.40
N MET A 92 -26.50 6.70 -26.26
CA MET A 92 -25.13 6.21 -26.11
C MET A 92 -25.00 5.46 -24.79
N VAL A 93 -24.09 4.48 -24.75
CA VAL A 93 -23.80 3.72 -23.55
C VAL A 93 -22.30 3.60 -23.40
N CYS A 94 -21.75 3.98 -22.25
CA CYS A 94 -20.34 3.73 -21.96
C CYS A 94 -20.21 2.85 -20.73
N GLY A 95 -19.09 2.15 -20.63
CA GLY A 95 -18.78 1.40 -19.44
C GLY A 95 -17.29 1.17 -19.29
N VAL A 96 -16.86 1.03 -18.05
CA VAL A 96 -15.55 0.47 -17.78
C VAL A 96 -15.73 -1.04 -17.72
N LYS A 97 -14.79 -1.80 -18.28
CA LYS A 97 -14.77 -3.24 -18.01
C LYS A 97 -14.65 -3.35 -16.50
N GLU A 98 -15.56 -4.08 -15.85
CA GLU A 98 -15.28 -4.56 -14.49
C GLU A 98 -13.87 -5.12 -14.57
N SER A 99 -12.94 -4.64 -13.74
CA SER A 99 -11.78 -5.47 -13.51
C SER A 99 -12.38 -6.78 -12.98
N SER A 100 -12.56 -7.79 -13.83
CA SER A 100 -12.40 -9.17 -13.43
C SER A 100 -11.17 -9.09 -12.58
N LYS A 101 -11.29 -9.20 -11.24
CA LYS A 101 -10.22 -8.86 -10.30
C LYS A 101 -8.95 -9.38 -10.92
N GLY A 102 -8.15 -8.48 -11.51
CA GLY A 102 -7.09 -8.90 -12.41
C GLY A 102 -6.25 -9.91 -11.67
N GLU A 103 -5.78 -10.95 -12.34
CA GLU A 103 -4.96 -11.92 -11.63
C GLU A 103 -3.83 -11.16 -10.93
N TRP A 104 -3.61 -11.50 -9.66
CA TRP A 104 -2.50 -10.90 -8.92
C TRP A 104 -1.20 -11.42 -9.53
N VAL A 105 -0.54 -10.57 -10.31
CA VAL A 105 0.76 -10.89 -10.88
C VAL A 105 1.83 -10.35 -9.96
N ARG A 106 2.78 -11.19 -9.55
CA ARG A 106 3.96 -10.76 -8.80
C ARG A 106 4.82 -9.91 -9.72
N VAL A 107 4.98 -8.64 -9.38
CA VAL A 107 5.73 -7.67 -10.20
C VAL A 107 7.10 -7.33 -9.60
N TRP A 108 7.31 -7.69 -8.33
CA TRP A 108 8.58 -7.50 -7.64
C TRP A 108 8.69 -8.46 -6.46
N GLU A 109 9.91 -8.90 -6.16
CA GLU A 109 10.19 -9.75 -5.02
C GLU A 109 11.61 -9.57 -4.49
N ASP A 110 11.78 -9.91 -3.21
CA ASP A 110 13.06 -10.24 -2.63
C ASP A 110 12.92 -11.41 -1.65
N ASN A 111 13.67 -12.50 -1.92
CA ASN A 111 13.63 -13.75 -1.16
C ASN A 111 14.83 -13.90 -0.21
N PHE A 112 15.83 -13.02 -0.31
CA PHE A 112 17.00 -13.03 0.58
C PHE A 112 17.77 -14.36 0.63
N ASP A 113 17.75 -15.12 -0.49
CA ASP A 113 18.33 -16.47 -0.64
C ASP A 113 19.87 -16.47 -0.81
N TRP A 114 20.58 -15.72 0.04
CA TRP A 114 22.04 -15.71 0.07
C TRP A 114 22.58 -15.39 1.47
N ASN A 115 23.86 -15.66 1.70
CA ASN A 115 24.57 -15.19 2.88
C ASN A 115 25.32 -13.89 2.56
N GLY A 116 25.18 -12.86 3.39
CA GLY A 116 25.98 -11.64 3.29
C GLY A 116 25.18 -10.36 3.45
N GLY A 117 25.64 -9.28 2.79
CA GLY A 117 25.00 -7.97 2.84
C GLY A 117 23.66 -7.92 2.09
N ILE A 118 23.04 -6.74 2.12
CA ILE A 118 21.74 -6.49 1.48
C ILE A 118 21.93 -6.09 0.01
N ASP A 119 21.03 -6.53 -0.88
CA ASP A 119 21.03 -6.13 -2.28
C ASP A 119 20.72 -4.62 -2.41
N THR A 120 21.76 -3.83 -2.62
CA THR A 120 21.66 -2.37 -2.76
C THR A 120 21.02 -1.94 -4.07
N ASN A 121 20.70 -2.84 -5.00
CA ASN A 121 19.87 -2.51 -6.17
C ASN A 121 18.38 -2.48 -5.80
N LYS A 122 17.99 -3.17 -4.72
CA LYS A 122 16.61 -3.23 -4.22
C LYS A 122 16.38 -2.36 -3.01
N TRP A 123 17.38 -2.20 -2.15
CA TRP A 123 17.26 -1.52 -0.87
C TRP A 123 18.25 -0.36 -0.72
N GLU A 124 17.86 0.62 0.07
CA GLU A 124 18.69 1.69 0.60
C GLU A 124 18.54 1.76 2.13
N PHE A 125 19.48 2.40 2.81
CA PHE A 125 19.49 2.51 4.26
C PHE A 125 19.22 3.94 4.70
N ASP A 126 18.30 4.11 5.64
CA ASP A 126 18.26 5.30 6.47
C ASP A 126 19.36 5.17 7.54
N VAL A 127 20.20 6.19 7.69
CA VAL A 127 21.41 6.15 8.53
C VAL A 127 21.35 7.25 9.59
N GLY A 128 21.78 6.92 10.80
CA GLY A 128 21.85 7.84 11.92
C GLY A 128 20.62 7.85 12.81
N VAL A 129 20.39 8.99 13.46
CA VAL A 129 19.34 9.20 14.48
C VAL A 129 18.11 9.94 13.96
N GLY A 130 18.13 10.36 12.70
CA GLY A 130 17.09 11.22 12.13
C GLY A 130 16.93 12.53 12.89
N GLU A 131 15.90 13.30 12.55
CA GLU A 131 15.53 14.49 13.32
C GLU A 131 14.79 14.05 14.59
N ASN A 132 15.22 14.52 15.77
CA ASN A 132 14.59 14.22 17.07
C ASN A 132 14.35 12.72 17.35
N GLY A 133 15.29 11.85 16.99
CA GLY A 133 15.12 10.39 17.14
C GLY A 133 14.04 9.87 16.19
N TRP A 134 14.17 10.19 14.90
CA TRP A 134 13.22 9.85 13.84
C TRP A 134 11.79 10.37 14.06
N GLY A 135 11.64 11.53 14.71
CA GLY A 135 10.36 12.14 15.09
C GLY A 135 9.72 11.53 16.34
N ASN A 136 10.33 10.47 16.88
CA ASN A 136 9.74 9.60 17.88
C ASN A 136 10.59 9.48 19.15
N ASN A 137 11.66 10.27 19.31
CA ASN A 137 12.63 10.15 20.41
C ASN A 137 13.29 8.76 20.52
N GLU A 138 13.41 8.06 19.39
CA GLU A 138 14.09 6.77 19.25
C GLU A 138 15.56 6.84 19.68
N LYS A 139 16.12 5.73 20.18
CA LYS A 139 17.43 5.67 20.85
C LYS A 139 18.53 4.96 20.06
N GLN A 140 18.18 4.28 18.99
CA GLN A 140 19.14 3.60 18.13
C GLN A 140 19.80 4.54 17.11
N TYR A 141 21.03 4.23 16.77
CA TYR A 141 21.66 4.65 15.53
C TYR A 141 21.34 3.62 14.44
N TYR A 142 20.61 4.00 13.39
CA TYR A 142 20.45 3.12 12.23
C TYR A 142 21.75 3.12 11.42
N THR A 143 22.30 1.93 11.14
CA THR A 143 23.61 1.77 10.52
C THR A 143 23.55 1.68 9.00
N ASN A 144 24.65 2.05 8.33
CA ASN A 144 24.76 1.96 6.88
C ASN A 144 25.25 0.57 6.45
N ASN A 145 24.32 -0.30 6.01
CA ASN A 145 24.61 -1.62 5.46
C ASN A 145 25.62 -2.46 6.28
N ARG A 146 25.51 -2.41 7.62
CA ARG A 146 26.36 -3.16 8.53
C ARG A 146 25.76 -4.54 8.79
N VAL A 147 26.54 -5.60 8.53
CA VAL A 147 26.06 -7.00 8.59
C VAL A 147 25.52 -7.38 9.98
N GLU A 148 26.07 -6.81 11.04
CA GLU A 148 25.60 -7.03 12.41
C GLU A 148 24.15 -6.57 12.63
N ASN A 149 23.71 -5.55 11.89
CA ASN A 149 22.37 -4.97 12.01
C ASN A 149 21.43 -5.33 10.86
N ALA A 150 21.95 -5.58 9.65
CA ALA A 150 21.20 -6.03 8.48
C ALA A 150 22.02 -6.97 7.61
N ARG A 151 21.54 -8.20 7.43
CA ARG A 151 22.21 -9.22 6.60
C ARG A 151 21.22 -10.26 6.07
N CYS A 152 21.55 -10.89 4.97
CA CYS A 152 20.88 -12.10 4.51
C CYS A 152 21.57 -13.33 5.11
N GLU A 153 20.79 -14.27 5.62
CA GLU A 153 21.25 -15.54 6.17
C GLU A 153 20.43 -16.69 5.58
N LEU A 154 21.11 -17.71 5.04
CA LEU A 154 20.44 -18.96 4.66
C LEU A 154 19.85 -19.67 5.88
N PHE A 155 18.75 -20.39 5.70
CA PHE A 155 18.28 -21.33 6.70
C PHE A 155 19.27 -22.51 6.79
N PRO A 156 19.52 -23.09 7.98
CA PRO A 156 20.41 -24.23 8.12
C PRO A 156 20.01 -25.38 7.19
N GLY A 157 20.94 -25.81 6.33
CA GLY A 157 20.72 -26.90 5.38
C GLY A 157 19.79 -26.55 4.20
N SER A 158 19.53 -25.27 3.94
CA SER A 158 18.65 -24.80 2.86
C SER A 158 19.38 -23.85 1.91
N ASN A 159 18.92 -23.80 0.65
CA ASN A 159 19.27 -22.74 -0.29
C ASN A 159 18.34 -21.52 -0.16
N ASN A 160 17.29 -21.60 0.66
CA ASN A 160 16.43 -20.46 0.96
C ASN A 160 17.02 -19.67 2.13
N GLY A 161 16.83 -18.36 2.11
CA GLY A 161 17.34 -17.46 3.13
C GLY A 161 16.31 -16.53 3.72
N ARG A 162 16.80 -15.56 4.48
CA ARG A 162 16.00 -14.54 5.14
C ARG A 162 16.85 -13.31 5.38
N LEU A 163 16.22 -12.15 5.33
CA LEU A 163 16.76 -10.92 5.89
C LEU A 163 16.67 -10.99 7.42
N ILE A 164 17.79 -10.69 8.07
CA ILE A 164 17.88 -10.42 9.50
C ILE A 164 18.01 -8.91 9.68
N VAL A 165 17.07 -8.32 10.41
CA VAL A 165 17.21 -6.97 10.98
C VAL A 165 17.44 -7.14 12.48
N GLU A 166 18.55 -6.63 13.00
CA GLU A 166 18.99 -6.90 14.38
C GLU A 166 19.32 -5.61 15.13
N ALA A 167 18.60 -5.41 16.23
CA ALA A 167 18.89 -4.36 17.19
C ALA A 167 19.92 -4.88 18.21
N ARG A 168 20.91 -4.05 18.52
CA ARG A 168 22.02 -4.39 19.43
C ARG A 168 22.23 -3.29 20.45
N ARG A 169 22.74 -3.67 21.61
CA ARG A 169 23.25 -2.75 22.62
C ARG A 169 24.76 -2.64 22.45
N GLU A 170 25.20 -1.57 21.81
CA GLU A 170 26.60 -1.25 21.57
C GLU A 170 26.73 0.26 21.39
N ASN A 171 27.86 0.81 21.83
CA ASN A 171 28.12 2.23 21.65
C ASN A 171 28.55 2.49 20.20
N MET A 172 27.82 3.35 19.51
CA MET A 172 28.16 3.82 18.17
C MET A 172 27.76 5.29 18.04
N GLU A 173 28.71 6.12 17.61
CA GLU A 173 28.60 7.58 17.69
C GLU A 173 28.22 8.03 19.11
N ASN A 174 27.04 8.62 19.30
CA ASN A 174 26.51 9.07 20.59
C ASN A 174 25.28 8.24 21.05
N CYS A 175 25.10 7.03 20.51
CA CYS A 175 23.99 6.14 20.82
C CYS A 175 24.48 4.88 21.55
N GLN A 176 23.64 4.33 22.43
CA GLN A 176 23.89 3.08 23.16
C GLN A 176 23.30 1.85 22.46
N PHE A 177 22.59 2.08 21.35
CA PHE A 177 21.95 1.04 20.56
C PHE A 177 22.21 1.26 19.08
N THR A 178 22.31 0.17 18.34
CA THR A 178 22.35 0.17 16.87
C THR A 178 21.20 -0.67 16.34
N SER A 179 20.76 -0.37 15.13
CA SER A 179 19.78 -1.17 14.40
C SER A 179 19.91 -0.92 12.89
N ALA A 180 18.94 -1.38 12.09
CA ALA A 180 18.83 -1.04 10.68
C ALA A 180 17.40 -0.61 10.31
N ARG A 181 17.32 0.30 9.32
CA ARG A 181 16.10 0.78 8.68
C ARG A 181 16.29 0.77 7.18
N LEU A 182 15.70 -0.22 6.52
CA LEU A 182 15.81 -0.44 5.08
C LEU A 182 14.61 0.21 4.40
N LYS A 183 14.84 0.84 3.24
CA LYS A 183 13.79 1.33 2.34
C LYS A 183 13.91 0.66 0.98
N SER A 184 12.80 0.29 0.36
CA SER A 184 12.81 -0.24 -1.01
C SER A 184 13.08 0.89 -2.01
N LYS A 185 13.93 0.62 -3.00
CA LYS A 185 14.11 1.51 -4.17
C LYS A 185 12.91 1.48 -5.11
N ALA A 186 12.25 0.32 -5.18
CA ALA A 186 11.02 0.14 -5.93
C ALA A 186 9.84 0.79 -5.18
N LYS A 187 8.88 1.30 -5.96
CA LYS A 187 7.78 2.15 -5.50
C LYS A 187 6.55 1.82 -6.30
N TRP A 188 5.39 1.83 -5.66
CA TRP A 188 4.15 1.44 -6.30
C TRP A 188 3.01 2.33 -5.87
N THR A 189 2.08 2.58 -6.79
CA THR A 189 0.73 3.04 -6.46
C THR A 189 -0.19 1.86 -6.62
N TYR A 190 -0.86 1.47 -5.53
CA TYR A 190 -1.74 0.31 -5.47
C TYR A 190 -1.06 -1.03 -5.72
N GLY A 191 -1.65 -2.06 -5.13
CA GLY A 191 -1.19 -3.42 -5.25
C GLY A 191 -1.47 -4.23 -4.01
N ARG A 192 -0.86 -5.41 -3.96
CA ARG A 192 -0.78 -6.24 -2.78
C ARG A 192 0.66 -6.37 -2.36
N LEU A 193 0.99 -5.92 -1.16
CA LEU A 193 2.27 -6.19 -0.53
C LEU A 193 2.08 -7.33 0.45
N GLN A 194 2.95 -8.33 0.37
CA GLN A 194 3.04 -9.41 1.34
C GLN A 194 4.46 -9.48 1.88
N ILE A 195 4.58 -9.53 3.20
CA ILE A 195 5.87 -9.68 3.89
C ILE A 195 5.74 -10.89 4.82
N ARG A 196 6.55 -11.91 4.60
CA ARG A 196 6.62 -13.07 5.50
C ARG A 196 7.69 -12.83 6.54
N ALA A 197 7.28 -12.54 7.77
CA ALA A 197 8.21 -12.16 8.84
C ALA A 197 7.88 -12.84 10.17
N LYS A 198 8.90 -12.95 11.03
CA LYS A 198 8.82 -13.39 12.42
C LYS A 198 9.36 -12.26 13.31
N LEU A 199 8.57 -11.86 14.29
CA LEU A 199 8.83 -10.65 15.08
C LEU A 199 9.71 -10.92 16.31
N PRO A 200 10.54 -9.95 16.73
CA PRO A 200 11.22 -10.01 18.03
C PRO A 200 10.25 -9.74 19.18
N THR A 201 10.67 -10.13 20.39
CA THR A 201 10.09 -9.66 21.65
C THR A 201 11.14 -8.96 22.51
N GLY A 202 10.67 -8.15 23.45
CA GLY A 202 11.50 -7.54 24.48
C GLY A 202 11.18 -6.06 24.68
N ARG A 203 10.96 -5.70 25.94
CA ARG A 203 10.57 -4.35 26.36
C ARG A 203 11.59 -3.32 25.84
N GLY A 204 11.09 -2.30 25.15
CA GLY A 204 11.90 -1.27 24.50
C GLY A 204 12.02 -1.43 22.98
N LEU A 205 11.67 -2.57 22.39
CA LEU A 205 11.71 -2.74 20.93
C LEU A 205 10.43 -2.27 20.25
N TRP A 206 10.57 -1.77 19.03
CA TRP A 206 9.47 -1.41 18.13
C TRP A 206 9.80 -1.84 16.68
N PRO A 207 9.61 -3.13 16.35
CA PRO A 207 9.64 -3.60 14.96
C PRO A 207 8.48 -3.04 14.14
N ALA A 208 8.77 -2.63 12.90
CA ALA A 208 7.77 -2.10 11.98
C ALA A 208 8.00 -2.57 10.53
N LEU A 209 6.89 -2.83 9.84
CA LEU A 209 6.79 -3.06 8.39
C LEU A 209 5.74 -2.08 7.85
N TRP A 210 6.17 -1.11 7.06
CA TRP A 210 5.35 0.06 6.75
C TRP A 210 5.74 0.69 5.43
N MET A 211 5.06 1.76 5.03
CA MET A 211 5.29 2.44 3.78
C MET A 211 5.17 3.96 3.90
N LEU A 212 6.03 4.67 3.18
CA LEU A 212 5.97 6.13 3.03
C LEU A 212 5.88 6.55 1.55
N PRO A 213 5.33 7.74 1.26
CA PRO A 213 5.16 8.25 -0.10
C PRO A 213 6.51 8.64 -0.70
N GLU A 214 6.69 8.40 -2.00
CA GLU A 214 7.93 8.77 -2.71
C GLU A 214 8.22 10.28 -2.63
N LYS A 215 7.17 11.10 -2.75
CA LYS A 215 7.30 12.54 -2.95
C LYS A 215 6.34 13.30 -2.05
N ARG A 216 6.74 14.52 -1.70
CA ARG A 216 5.83 15.56 -1.22
C ARG A 216 4.99 16.08 -2.39
N THR A 217 3.86 15.44 -2.63
CA THR A 217 2.87 15.79 -3.66
C THR A 217 1.82 16.77 -3.13
N TYR A 218 1.40 16.57 -1.88
CA TYR A 218 0.35 17.31 -1.22
C TYR A 218 0.90 18.19 -0.10
N GLY A 219 0.22 19.33 0.10
CA GLY A 219 0.42 20.21 1.24
C GLY A 219 1.84 20.79 1.37
N ASN A 220 2.10 21.31 2.57
CA ASN A 220 3.33 22.03 2.88
C ASN A 220 4.34 21.23 3.72
N ALA A 221 3.93 20.07 4.24
CA ALA A 221 4.81 19.14 4.92
C ALA A 221 4.97 17.86 4.08
N TYR A 222 6.04 17.11 4.29
CA TYR A 222 6.15 15.77 3.71
C TYR A 222 5.20 14.82 4.45
N TRP A 223 5.37 14.73 5.76
CA TRP A 223 4.48 14.03 6.67
C TRP A 223 3.76 15.05 7.58
N PRO A 224 2.46 14.86 7.91
CA PRO A 224 1.59 13.75 7.53
C PRO A 224 0.81 13.97 6.22
N ASP A 225 1.10 15.06 5.49
CA ASP A 225 0.32 15.49 4.32
C ASP A 225 0.23 14.43 3.21
N ASN A 226 1.29 13.64 3.04
CA ASN A 226 1.41 12.67 1.94
C ASN A 226 1.12 11.23 2.34
N GLY A 227 0.75 11.02 3.60
CA GLY A 227 0.32 9.73 4.13
C GLY A 227 1.43 8.83 4.66
N GLU A 228 1.00 7.81 5.39
CA GLU A 228 1.80 6.71 5.93
C GLU A 228 0.88 5.48 6.02
N ILE A 229 1.42 4.30 5.69
CA ILE A 229 0.69 3.03 5.76
C ILE A 229 1.50 2.05 6.62
N ASP A 230 1.06 1.84 7.85
CA ASP A 230 1.71 0.96 8.81
C ASP A 230 1.03 -0.41 8.74
N LEU A 231 1.58 -1.29 7.90
CA LEU A 231 1.05 -2.64 7.72
C LEU A 231 1.15 -3.44 9.02
N MET A 232 2.27 -3.34 9.71
CA MET A 232 2.53 -4.08 10.94
C MET A 232 3.45 -3.26 11.85
N GLU A 233 2.98 -2.99 13.06
CA GLU A 233 3.80 -2.52 14.16
C GLU A 233 3.55 -3.38 15.41
N GLN A 234 4.58 -3.57 16.22
CA GLN A 234 4.46 -4.18 17.55
C GLN A 234 5.40 -3.42 18.49
N VAL A 235 5.01 -3.28 19.76
CA VAL A 235 5.89 -2.80 20.82
C VAL A 235 6.22 -3.92 21.78
N GLY A 236 7.50 -4.07 22.13
CA GLY A 236 7.98 -5.25 22.83
C GLY A 236 7.56 -5.35 24.31
N TYR A 237 6.96 -4.30 24.88
CA TYR A 237 6.32 -4.36 26.21
C TYR A 237 4.90 -4.94 26.16
N ASP A 238 4.29 -4.99 24.97
CA ASP A 238 2.97 -5.58 24.71
C ASP A 238 3.12 -6.57 23.53
N PRO A 239 3.89 -7.67 23.74
CA PRO A 239 4.17 -8.61 22.67
C PRO A 239 2.88 -9.24 22.14
N PHE A 240 2.93 -9.77 20.92
CA PHE A 240 1.82 -10.44 20.23
C PHE A 240 0.72 -9.52 19.71
N ARG A 241 0.57 -8.30 20.25
CA ARG A 241 -0.39 -7.34 19.72
C ARG A 241 0.21 -6.63 18.51
N ILE A 242 -0.34 -6.93 17.34
CA ILE A 242 0.01 -6.29 16.09
C ILE A 242 -0.95 -5.14 15.84
N HIS A 243 -0.38 -3.98 15.53
CA HIS A 243 -1.09 -2.78 15.14
C HIS A 243 -0.98 -2.56 13.62
N SER A 244 -2.08 -2.11 13.04
CA SER A 244 -2.16 -1.67 11.66
C SER A 244 -2.79 -0.28 11.64
N THR A 245 -2.12 0.67 11.00
CA THR A 245 -2.45 2.10 11.10
C THR A 245 -2.31 2.76 9.74
N VAL A 246 -3.05 3.84 9.53
CA VAL A 246 -2.76 4.81 8.46
C VAL A 246 -2.65 6.20 9.07
N HIS A 247 -1.71 7.01 8.59
CA HIS A 247 -1.63 8.43 8.94
C HIS A 247 -1.92 9.29 7.72
N THR A 248 -2.62 10.40 7.95
CA THR A 248 -2.94 11.43 6.94
C THR A 248 -2.86 12.81 7.57
N GLN A 249 -2.93 13.85 6.74
CA GLN A 249 -3.02 15.23 7.21
C GLN A 249 -4.12 15.40 8.26
N ALA A 250 -5.33 14.93 7.96
CA ALA A 250 -6.50 15.06 8.83
C ALA A 250 -6.45 14.12 10.04
N ASN A 251 -5.87 12.94 9.88
CA ASN A 251 -5.90 11.87 10.86
C ASN A 251 -4.49 11.31 11.14
N ASN A 252 -3.85 11.72 12.23
CA ASN A 252 -2.49 11.27 12.58
C ASN A 252 -2.26 11.20 14.10
N HIS A 253 -1.12 10.63 14.51
CA HIS A 253 -0.82 10.41 15.94
C HIS A 253 -0.64 11.71 16.73
N MET A 254 -0.14 12.79 16.12
CA MET A 254 -0.05 14.09 16.81
C MET A 254 -1.42 14.66 17.20
N LYS A 255 -2.48 14.26 16.49
CA LYS A 255 -3.87 14.64 16.74
C LYS A 255 -4.65 13.58 17.52
N ASN A 256 -4.03 12.45 17.85
CA ASN A 256 -4.65 11.31 18.52
C ASN A 256 -5.95 10.81 17.86
N ASN A 257 -6.02 10.86 16.53
CA ASN A 257 -7.22 10.51 15.75
C ASN A 257 -6.90 9.71 14.48
N HIS A 258 -5.73 9.08 14.43
CA HIS A 258 -5.32 8.21 13.33
C HIS A 258 -6.19 6.96 13.30
N PRO A 259 -6.64 6.50 12.12
CA PRO A 259 -7.41 5.27 12.02
C PRO A 259 -6.46 4.09 12.20
N SER A 260 -6.75 3.26 13.20
CA SER A 260 -5.95 2.08 13.53
C SER A 260 -6.83 0.96 14.05
N ASN A 261 -6.30 -0.26 13.99
CA ASN A 261 -6.85 -1.41 14.72
C ASN A 261 -5.71 -2.35 15.12
N SER A 262 -6.01 -3.31 16.00
CA SER A 262 -5.03 -4.31 16.43
C SER A 262 -5.65 -5.69 16.60
N ILE A 263 -4.79 -6.70 16.59
CA ILE A 263 -5.14 -8.09 16.88
C ILE A 263 -4.01 -8.76 17.68
N ILE A 264 -4.34 -9.76 18.49
CA ILE A 264 -3.37 -10.62 19.17
C ILE A 264 -3.04 -11.81 18.27
N VAL A 265 -1.75 -12.01 17.97
CA VAL A 265 -1.22 -13.17 17.24
C VAL A 265 -0.10 -13.78 18.07
N ASN A 266 -0.47 -14.69 18.97
CA ASN A 266 0.41 -15.25 20.00
C ASN A 266 1.69 -15.89 19.45
N ASP A 267 1.64 -16.46 18.24
CA ASP A 267 2.75 -17.18 17.64
C ASP A 267 3.50 -16.36 16.57
N ALA A 268 3.25 -15.04 16.44
CA ALA A 268 4.00 -14.16 15.51
C ALA A 268 5.49 -14.00 15.87
N VAL A 269 5.86 -14.36 17.11
CA VAL A 269 7.24 -14.27 17.62
C VAL A 269 8.00 -15.59 17.50
N SER A 270 7.28 -16.70 17.40
CA SER A 270 7.84 -18.05 17.27
C SER A 270 7.77 -18.57 15.84
N ASN A 271 6.76 -18.14 15.07
CA ASN A 271 6.50 -18.58 13.70
C ASN A 271 6.49 -17.39 12.74
N PHE A 272 6.90 -17.65 11.50
CA PHE A 272 6.70 -16.70 10.41
C PHE A 272 5.20 -16.53 10.11
N LYS A 273 4.77 -15.28 10.00
CA LYS A 273 3.44 -14.87 9.55
C LYS A 273 3.55 -14.07 8.27
N ILE A 274 2.47 -14.07 7.48
CA ILE A 274 2.37 -13.23 6.29
C ILE A 274 1.53 -12.01 6.64
N TYR A 275 2.17 -10.85 6.66
CA TYR A 275 1.51 -9.56 6.77
C TYR A 275 1.16 -9.10 5.37
N THR A 276 -0.14 -8.91 5.10
CA THR A 276 -0.64 -8.56 3.76
C THR A 276 -1.31 -7.19 3.78
N LEU A 277 -0.85 -6.28 2.93
CA LEU A 277 -1.55 -5.05 2.56
C LEU A 277 -2.24 -5.27 1.21
N ASP A 278 -3.56 -5.06 1.17
CA ASP A 278 -4.34 -4.88 -0.05
C ASP A 278 -4.71 -3.41 -0.22
N TRP A 279 -4.09 -2.74 -1.18
CA TRP A 279 -4.26 -1.30 -1.39
C TRP A 279 -4.72 -1.02 -2.83
N ASN A 280 -5.84 -0.31 -2.95
CA ASN A 280 -6.37 0.17 -4.23
C ASN A 280 -6.95 1.59 -4.08
N ALA A 281 -7.51 2.11 -5.16
CA ALA A 281 -8.04 3.48 -5.21
C ALA A 281 -9.22 3.73 -4.24
N ASP A 282 -9.90 2.69 -3.80
CA ASP A 282 -11.13 2.79 -3.00
C ASP A 282 -10.91 2.41 -1.53
N LYS A 283 -9.90 1.59 -1.22
CA LYS A 283 -9.63 1.13 0.15
C LYS A 283 -8.22 0.58 0.37
N ILE A 284 -7.85 0.56 1.64
CA ILE A 284 -6.70 -0.13 2.21
C ILE A 284 -7.23 -1.20 3.17
N GLU A 285 -6.80 -2.45 3.00
CA GLU A 285 -7.07 -3.54 3.93
C GLU A 285 -5.75 -4.18 4.36
N MET A 286 -5.62 -4.51 5.65
CA MET A 286 -4.42 -5.12 6.21
C MET A 286 -4.77 -6.39 6.95
N PHE A 287 -3.95 -7.43 6.74
CA PHE A 287 -4.19 -8.77 7.21
C PHE A 287 -2.93 -9.39 7.81
N VAL A 288 -3.15 -10.40 8.66
CA VAL A 288 -2.13 -11.34 9.09
C VAL A 288 -2.64 -12.77 8.89
N GLY A 289 -1.78 -13.59 8.29
CA GLY A 289 -2.08 -14.99 7.98
C GLY A 289 -0.82 -15.84 7.93
N ASP A 290 -0.91 -16.95 7.19
CA ASP A 290 0.17 -17.90 6.98
C ASP A 290 0.18 -18.39 5.52
N ASN A 291 1.02 -19.38 5.21
CA ASN A 291 1.13 -19.94 3.86
C ASN A 291 -0.16 -20.60 3.36
N ASN A 292 -1.05 -21.07 4.25
CA ASN A 292 -2.32 -21.68 3.85
C ASN A 292 -3.36 -20.60 3.52
N ASN A 293 -3.38 -19.53 4.30
CA ASN A 293 -4.27 -18.40 4.07
C ASN A 293 -3.61 -17.06 4.47
N PRO A 294 -2.97 -16.36 3.53
CA PRO A 294 -2.33 -15.06 3.79
C PRO A 294 -3.30 -13.94 4.19
N LEU A 295 -4.61 -14.13 3.97
CA LEU A 295 -5.68 -13.17 4.28
C LEU A 295 -6.56 -13.66 5.44
N ALA A 296 -6.08 -14.60 6.26
CA ALA A 296 -6.86 -15.28 7.29
C ALA A 296 -7.54 -14.30 8.26
N ASN A 297 -6.77 -13.35 8.80
CA ASN A 297 -7.27 -12.40 9.79
C ASN A 297 -7.13 -10.99 9.26
N ARG A 298 -8.25 -10.31 9.00
CA ARG A 298 -8.25 -8.88 8.69
C ARG A 298 -8.08 -8.08 9.96
N ILE A 299 -6.99 -7.32 10.05
CA ILE A 299 -6.72 -6.42 11.16
C ILE A 299 -7.47 -5.11 10.94
N PHE A 300 -7.35 -4.54 9.74
CA PHE A 300 -7.74 -3.15 9.48
C PHE A 300 -8.38 -2.99 8.10
N ILE A 301 -9.34 -2.06 8.00
CA ILE A 301 -9.92 -1.61 6.74
C ILE A 301 -10.16 -0.09 6.79
N TRP A 302 -9.71 0.61 5.77
CA TRP A 302 -9.95 2.04 5.57
C TRP A 302 -10.47 2.29 4.16
N ASN A 303 -11.69 2.82 4.07
CA ASN A 303 -12.30 3.17 2.80
C ASN A 303 -11.97 4.63 2.45
N LYS A 304 -11.81 4.91 1.15
CA LYS A 304 -11.57 6.26 0.65
C LYS A 304 -12.68 7.19 1.08
N GLN A 305 -12.26 8.34 1.62
CA GLN A 305 -13.15 9.40 2.06
C GLN A 305 -12.48 10.76 1.86
N GLY A 306 -13.29 11.76 1.54
CA GLY A 306 -12.84 13.14 1.37
C GLY A 306 -11.81 13.32 0.25
N ASP A 307 -10.98 14.36 0.43
CA ASP A 307 -9.88 14.72 -0.44
C ASP A 307 -8.53 14.15 0.06
N TRP A 308 -7.42 14.65 -0.49
CA TRP A 308 -6.07 14.20 -0.13
C TRP A 308 -5.75 14.35 1.36
N THR A 309 -6.41 15.24 2.10
CA THR A 309 -6.17 15.40 3.54
C THR A 309 -6.59 14.15 4.33
N LYS A 310 -7.54 13.39 3.80
CA LYS A 310 -8.06 12.13 4.36
C LYS A 310 -7.68 10.89 3.55
N TRP A 311 -7.29 11.08 2.29
CA TRP A 311 -6.87 10.02 1.39
C TRP A 311 -5.70 10.45 0.47
N PRO A 312 -4.46 10.52 0.98
CA PRO A 312 -3.27 10.79 0.16
C PRO A 312 -2.72 9.53 -0.54
N PHE A 313 -3.37 8.37 -0.39
CA PHE A 313 -2.91 7.05 -0.83
C PHE A 313 -3.20 6.78 -2.31
N ASP A 314 -2.85 7.73 -3.18
CA ASP A 314 -3.02 7.66 -4.64
C ASP A 314 -1.75 8.08 -5.41
N LYS A 315 -0.61 8.02 -4.71
CA LYS A 315 0.75 8.28 -5.22
C LYS A 315 1.65 7.07 -4.94
N PRO A 316 2.86 7.00 -5.54
CA PRO A 316 3.77 5.90 -5.28
C PRO A 316 4.29 5.90 -3.84
N PHE A 317 4.31 4.73 -3.19
CA PHE A 317 4.88 4.50 -1.87
C PHE A 317 6.02 3.46 -1.95
N PHE A 318 7.03 3.62 -1.11
CA PHE A 318 8.10 2.64 -0.91
C PHE A 318 7.93 1.93 0.43
N ILE A 319 8.50 0.72 0.55
CA ILE A 319 8.44 -0.13 1.74
C ILE A 319 9.55 0.27 2.70
N ILE A 320 9.27 0.22 4.01
CA ILE A 320 10.24 0.40 5.09
C ILE A 320 10.19 -0.80 6.03
N ILE A 321 11.37 -1.28 6.43
CA ILE A 321 11.55 -2.37 7.38
C ILE A 321 12.56 -1.92 8.43
N ASN A 322 12.19 -1.91 9.71
CA ASN A 322 13.11 -1.53 10.78
C ASN A 322 12.76 -2.17 12.14
N ILE A 323 13.71 -2.04 13.07
CA ILE A 323 13.46 -2.19 14.51
C ILE A 323 13.94 -0.92 15.20
N ALA A 324 13.01 -0.10 15.69
CA ALA A 324 13.34 0.99 16.59
C ALA A 324 13.61 0.47 18.01
N VAL A 325 14.39 1.23 18.78
CA VAL A 325 14.70 0.99 20.19
C VAL A 325 14.30 2.23 20.99
N GLY A 326 13.47 2.05 22.01
CA GLY A 326 12.93 3.14 22.81
C GLY A 326 11.87 3.94 22.05
N GLY A 327 12.02 5.26 22.04
CA GLY A 327 11.02 6.16 21.51
C GLY A 327 9.81 6.35 22.42
N ASN A 328 8.93 7.27 22.01
CA ASN A 328 7.72 7.65 22.74
C ASN A 328 6.78 6.47 22.97
N TRP A 329 6.74 5.53 22.03
CA TRP A 329 5.90 4.34 22.11
C TRP A 329 6.68 3.09 22.51
N GLY A 330 7.65 2.63 21.72
CA GLY A 330 8.43 1.41 22.02
C GLY A 330 9.10 1.41 23.41
N GLY A 331 9.51 2.60 23.89
CA GLY A 331 10.12 2.84 25.19
C GLY A 331 9.18 3.39 26.26
N ALA A 332 7.86 3.37 26.04
CA ALA A 332 6.88 3.89 27.00
C ALA A 332 6.95 3.19 28.38
N GLN A 333 7.44 1.94 28.41
CA GLN A 333 7.73 1.19 29.65
C GLN A 333 9.25 1.01 29.88
N GLY A 334 10.06 1.90 29.34
CA GLY A 334 11.53 1.82 29.35
C GLY A 334 12.09 0.78 28.39
N ILE A 335 13.41 0.63 28.41
CA ILE A 335 14.17 -0.38 27.64
C ILE A 335 14.69 -1.43 28.62
N ASP A 336 14.64 -2.71 28.25
CA ASP A 336 15.37 -3.77 28.96
C ASP A 336 16.73 -3.97 28.31
N ASP A 337 17.81 -3.66 29.01
CA ASP A 337 19.16 -3.76 28.42
C ASP A 337 19.63 -5.20 28.23
N ASN A 338 19.00 -6.17 28.90
CA ASN A 338 19.44 -7.58 28.91
C ASN A 338 18.85 -8.41 27.78
N ILE A 339 17.93 -7.86 26.99
CA ILE A 339 17.33 -8.60 25.86
C ILE A 339 18.25 -8.61 24.64
N PHE A 340 19.20 -7.67 24.51
CA PHE A 340 19.97 -7.51 23.28
C PHE A 340 21.02 -8.62 23.11
N PRO A 341 21.30 -9.09 21.88
CA PRO A 341 20.66 -8.68 20.62
C PRO A 341 19.26 -9.27 20.42
N ARG A 342 18.43 -8.58 19.61
CA ARG A 342 17.10 -9.04 19.18
C ARG A 342 16.90 -8.78 17.71
N ARG A 343 16.24 -9.73 17.04
CA ARG A 343 16.11 -9.73 15.59
C ARG A 343 14.68 -9.94 15.10
N MET A 344 14.34 -9.24 14.03
CA MET A 344 13.22 -9.52 13.15
C MET A 344 13.76 -10.29 11.97
N GLU A 345 13.08 -11.38 11.60
CA GLU A 345 13.48 -12.23 10.49
C GLU A 345 12.44 -12.10 9.38
N ILE A 346 12.85 -11.81 8.16
CA ILE A 346 11.98 -11.64 6.99
C ILE A 346 12.39 -12.69 5.95
N ASP A 347 11.53 -13.68 5.74
CA ASP A 347 11.74 -14.74 4.74
C ASP A 347 11.68 -14.16 3.33
N TRP A 348 10.65 -13.38 3.02
CA TRP A 348 10.53 -12.71 1.72
C TRP A 348 9.62 -11.48 1.76
N VAL A 349 9.77 -10.63 0.76
CA VAL A 349 8.89 -9.51 0.45
C VAL A 349 8.40 -9.67 -0.99
N HIS A 350 7.09 -9.76 -1.19
CA HIS A 350 6.46 -9.89 -2.51
C HIS A 350 5.50 -8.74 -2.77
N TYR A 351 5.59 -8.14 -3.95
CA TYR A 351 4.65 -7.13 -4.40
C TYR A 351 3.90 -7.62 -5.65
N TYR A 352 2.57 -7.51 -5.61
CA TYR A 352 1.68 -7.94 -6.68
C TYR A 352 0.85 -6.77 -7.19
N GLN A 353 0.55 -6.77 -8.49
CA GLN A 353 -0.40 -5.85 -9.10
C GLN A 353 -1.41 -6.63 -9.94
N ARG A 354 -2.63 -6.12 -10.03
CA ARG A 354 -3.66 -6.70 -10.90
C ARG A 354 -3.36 -6.35 -12.35
N ARG A 355 -3.44 -7.35 -13.23
CA ARG A 355 -3.35 -7.17 -14.70
C ARG A 355 -4.67 -7.43 -15.40
#